data_AF-A0A562NWB5-F1
#
_entry.id   AF-A0A562NWB5-F1
#
_cell.length_a   1.000
_cell.length_b   1.000
_cell.length_c   1.000
_cell.angle_alpha   90.00
_cell.angle_beta   90.00
_cell.angle_gamma   90.00
#
_symmetry.space_group_name_H-M   'P 1'
#
loop_
_entity.id
_entity.type
_entity.pdbx_description
1 polymer ?
#
loop_
_entity_poly.entity_id
_entity_poly.type
_entity_poly.pdbx_seq_one_letter_code
_entity_poly.pdbx_strand_id
1 'polypeptide(L)'
;MKYSVQQIKYELLAYMKAIDPDFRHWLVGISEDPMSTLRDLPGADLATAPWIFKPAVSAIAARNIRTYFTEQLSCLLPPENAHCAEGSYVYAIRLTATGETLNSGNDLTPALQVSTP
;
A
#
# COMPACT_ATOMS: atom_id res chain seq x y z
N MET A 1 2.24 -21.27 11.46
CA MET A 1 3.56 -21.47 10.84
C MET A 1 4.23 -20.09 10.71
N LYS A 2 5.47 -19.93 11.17
CA LYS A 2 6.21 -18.66 11.09
C LYS A 2 7.31 -18.80 10.03
N TYR A 3 7.40 -17.86 9.09
CA TYR A 3 8.33 -17.95 7.97
C TYR A 3 9.59 -17.12 8.20
N SER A 4 10.74 -17.62 7.72
CA SER A 4 12.00 -16.86 7.75
C SER A 4 11.91 -15.60 6.88
N VAL A 5 12.67 -14.56 7.23
CA VAL A 5 12.76 -13.30 6.46
C VAL A 5 13.04 -13.55 4.98
N GLN A 6 14.01 -14.42 4.68
CA GLN A 6 14.38 -14.72 3.30
C GLN A 6 13.27 -15.43 2.54
N GLN A 7 12.55 -16.33 3.21
CA GLN A 7 11.44 -17.05 2.61
C GLN A 7 10.30 -16.09 2.24
N ILE A 8 9.90 -15.21 3.17
CA ILE A 8 8.86 -14.22 2.90
C ILE A 8 9.29 -13.29 1.76
N LYS A 9 10.54 -12.81 1.76
CA LYS A 9 11.06 -11.98 0.66
C LYS A 9 10.95 -12.69 -0.69
N TYR A 10 11.36 -13.95 -0.78
CA TYR A 10 11.28 -14.71 -2.02
C TYR A 10 9.84 -14.95 -2.47
N GLU A 11 8.94 -15.33 -1.55
CA GLU A 11 7.53 -15.55 -1.87
C GLU A 11 6.84 -14.26 -2.34
N LEU A 12 7.07 -13.13 -1.65
CA LEU A 12 6.53 -11.83 -2.07
C LEU A 12 7.11 -11.43 -3.44
N LEU A 13 8.43 -11.53 -3.63
CA LEU A 13 9.07 -11.22 -4.92
C LEU A 13 8.49 -12.06 -6.07
N ALA A 14 8.36 -13.36 -5.87
CA ALA A 14 7.82 -14.27 -6.88
C ALA A 14 6.36 -13.94 -7.18
N TYR A 15 5.55 -13.71 -6.15
CA TYR A 15 4.14 -13.34 -6.30
C TYR A 15 3.98 -12.02 -7.04
N MET A 16 4.68 -10.97 -6.62
CA MET A 16 4.60 -9.64 -7.21
C MET A 16 5.02 -9.68 -8.67
N LYS A 17 6.19 -10.27 -8.98
CA LYS A 17 6.71 -10.36 -10.35
C LYS A 17 5.82 -11.17 -11.30
N ALA A 18 5.09 -12.17 -10.78
CA ALA A 18 4.16 -12.95 -11.59
C ALA A 18 2.94 -12.14 -12.03
N ILE A 19 2.58 -11.08 -11.29
CA ILE A 19 1.39 -10.26 -11.51
C ILE A 19 1.77 -8.95 -12.20
N ASP A 20 2.76 -8.25 -11.68
CA ASP A 20 3.22 -6.97 -12.20
C ASP A 20 4.72 -6.78 -11.86
N PRO A 21 5.61 -6.76 -12.87
CA PRO A 21 7.04 -6.62 -12.64
C PRO A 21 7.44 -5.23 -12.15
N ASP A 22 6.56 -4.22 -12.24
CA ASP A 22 6.82 -2.88 -11.70
C ASP A 22 6.44 -2.80 -10.22
N PHE A 23 7.46 -2.83 -9.36
CA PHE A 23 7.29 -2.80 -7.90
C PHE A 23 6.68 -1.49 -7.37
N ARG A 24 6.70 -0.40 -8.14
CA ARG A 24 6.15 0.90 -7.72
C ARG A 24 4.63 0.92 -7.68
N HIS A 25 3.96 -0.06 -8.29
CA HIS A 25 2.51 -0.24 -8.19
C HIS A 25 2.09 -1.03 -6.94
N TRP A 26 3.06 -1.48 -6.14
CA TRP A 26 2.80 -2.26 -4.97
C TRP A 26 2.97 -1.44 -3.71
N LEU A 27 2.00 -1.55 -2.82
CA LEU A 27 2.07 -1.04 -1.46
C LEU A 27 2.46 -2.19 -0.54
N VAL A 28 3.48 -1.99 0.30
CA VAL A 28 3.96 -2.98 1.26
C VAL A 28 3.92 -2.39 2.67
N GLY A 29 3.22 -3.06 3.56
CA GLY A 29 3.06 -2.65 4.95
C GLY A 29 3.22 -3.79 5.94
N ILE A 30 3.15 -3.44 7.22
CA ILE A 30 3.11 -4.40 8.32
C ILE A 30 1.85 -4.15 9.16
N SER A 31 1.32 -5.21 9.77
CA SER A 31 0.14 -5.12 10.64
C SER A 31 0.09 -6.33 11.59
N GLU A 32 -0.68 -6.22 12.66
CA GLU A 32 -1.11 -7.37 13.46
C GLU A 32 -2.35 -8.06 12.86
N ASP A 33 -3.22 -7.29 12.19
CA ASP A 33 -4.41 -7.80 11.50
C ASP A 33 -4.42 -7.32 10.03
N PRO A 34 -3.72 -8.02 9.12
CA PRO A 34 -3.56 -7.57 7.74
C PRO A 34 -4.89 -7.51 6.99
N MET A 35 -5.88 -8.35 7.33
CA MET A 35 -7.18 -8.33 6.66
C MET A 35 -7.99 -7.07 6.99
N SER A 36 -8.04 -6.66 8.25
CA SER A 36 -8.72 -5.41 8.62
C SER A 36 -7.97 -4.20 8.06
N THR A 37 -6.63 -4.20 8.11
CA THR A 37 -5.82 -3.13 7.51
C THR A 37 -6.04 -3.00 6.01
N LEU A 38 -6.09 -4.12 5.28
CA LEU A 38 -6.32 -4.13 3.84
C LEU A 38 -7.72 -3.62 3.46
N ARG A 39 -8.73 -3.89 4.29
CA ARG A 39 -10.11 -3.40 4.08
C ARG A 39 -10.25 -1.90 4.33
N ASP A 40 -9.47 -1.37 5.27
CA ASP A 40 -9.49 0.06 5.62
C ASP A 40 -8.59 0.90 4.71
N LEU A 41 -7.74 0.25 3.90
CA LEU A 41 -6.78 0.92 3.03
C LEU A 41 -7.51 1.66 1.90
N PRO A 42 -7.39 3.01 1.81
CA PRO A 42 -8.06 3.77 0.77
C PRO A 42 -7.52 3.39 -0.61
N GLY A 43 -8.44 3.16 -1.56
CA GLY A 43 -8.11 2.73 -2.92
C GLY A 43 -7.79 1.24 -3.06
N ALA A 44 -7.87 0.46 -1.99
CA ALA A 44 -7.80 -0.99 -2.06
C ALA A 44 -9.17 -1.59 -2.37
N ASP A 45 -9.28 -2.26 -3.52
CA ASP A 45 -10.41 -3.14 -3.79
C ASP A 45 -9.95 -4.60 -3.65
N LEU A 46 -10.19 -5.21 -2.49
CA LEU A 46 -9.73 -6.58 -2.22
C LEU A 46 -10.39 -7.66 -3.10
N ALA A 47 -11.47 -7.32 -3.81
CA ALA A 47 -12.13 -8.24 -4.73
C ALA A 47 -11.42 -8.31 -6.08
N THR A 48 -10.75 -7.23 -6.50
CA THR A 48 -10.14 -7.11 -7.84
C THR A 48 -8.62 -6.92 -7.80
N ALA A 49 -8.10 -6.28 -6.75
CA ALA A 49 -6.69 -6.03 -6.56
C ALA A 49 -5.97 -7.30 -6.07
N PRO A 50 -4.85 -7.68 -6.69
CA PRO A 50 -4.01 -8.75 -6.17
C PRO A 50 -3.36 -8.35 -4.84
N TRP A 51 -3.49 -9.21 -3.83
CA TRP A 51 -2.91 -9.00 -2.51
C TRP A 51 -2.43 -10.30 -1.87
N ILE A 52 -1.47 -10.18 -0.96
CA ILE A 52 -0.92 -11.28 -0.17
C ILE A 52 -0.51 -10.79 1.20
N PHE A 53 -0.66 -11.63 2.23
CA PHE A 53 -0.03 -11.41 3.53
C PHE A 53 0.69 -12.66 4.02
N LYS A 54 1.73 -12.47 4.84
CA LYS A 54 2.51 -13.57 5.43
C LYS A 54 2.89 -13.25 6.89
N PRO A 55 2.77 -14.24 7.79
CA PRO A 55 3.27 -14.12 9.16
C PRO A 55 4.79 -14.20 9.18
N ALA A 56 5.43 -13.16 9.70
CA ALA A 56 6.84 -13.14 10.05
C ALA A 56 7.08 -13.77 11.43
N VAL A 57 8.35 -14.14 11.67
CA VAL A 57 8.78 -14.71 12.96
C VAL A 57 8.68 -13.71 14.13
N SER A 58 8.81 -12.42 13.84
CA SER A 58 8.77 -11.31 14.78
C SER A 58 8.41 -9.99 14.08
N ALA A 59 8.02 -8.97 14.85
CA ALA A 59 7.78 -7.63 14.34
C ALA A 59 9.04 -7.00 13.71
N ILE A 60 10.23 -7.30 14.25
CA ILE A 60 11.51 -6.86 13.68
C ILE A 60 11.72 -7.50 12.31
N ALA A 61 11.42 -8.79 12.16
CA ALA A 61 11.49 -9.47 10.87
C ALA A 61 10.52 -8.85 9.85
N ALA A 62 9.28 -8.58 10.25
CA ALA A 62 8.30 -7.91 9.40
C ALA A 62 8.79 -6.52 8.93
N ARG A 63 9.35 -5.74 9.84
CA ARG A 63 9.93 -4.41 9.56
C ARG A 63 11.09 -4.51 8.56
N ASN A 64 12.02 -5.44 8.75
CA ASN A 64 13.14 -5.65 7.83
C ASN A 64 12.67 -6.04 6.43
N ILE A 65 11.60 -6.82 6.33
CA ILE A 65 11.00 -7.19 5.05
C ILE A 65 10.38 -5.94 4.40
N ARG A 66 9.54 -5.18 5.11
CA ARG A 66 8.94 -3.94 4.61
C ARG A 66 10.00 -2.98 4.10
N THR A 67 11.00 -2.68 4.94
CA THR A 67 12.12 -1.79 4.60
C THR A 67 12.84 -2.23 3.33
N TYR A 68 13.09 -3.52 3.15
CA TYR A 68 13.66 -4.01 1.90
C TYR A 68 12.79 -3.67 0.68
N PHE A 69 11.48 -3.94 0.72
CA PHE A 69 10.61 -3.66 -0.42
C PHE A 69 10.45 -2.16 -0.68
N THR A 70 10.36 -1.33 0.35
CA THR A 70 10.11 0.11 0.19
C THR A 70 11.39 0.87 -0.16
N GLU A 71 12.53 0.53 0.44
CA GLU A 71 13.79 1.24 0.18
C GLU A 71 14.58 0.67 -0.99
N GLN A 72 14.63 -0.65 -1.15
CA GLN A 72 15.44 -1.28 -2.22
C GLN A 72 14.66 -1.47 -3.52
N LEU A 73 13.35 -1.68 -3.45
CA LEU A 73 12.49 -1.93 -4.61
C LEU A 73 11.48 -0.81 -4.87
N SER A 74 11.55 0.28 -4.10
CA SER A 74 10.71 1.48 -4.27
C SER A 74 9.20 1.18 -4.25
N CYS A 75 8.77 0.15 -3.51
CA CYS A 75 7.36 -0.07 -3.22
C CYS A 75 6.79 1.10 -2.42
N LEU A 76 5.49 1.34 -2.58
CA LEU A 76 4.75 2.35 -1.83
C LEU A 76 4.63 1.97 -0.36
N LEU A 77 4.67 2.98 0.50
CA LEU A 77 4.36 2.86 1.92
C LEU A 77 2.86 3.12 2.13
N PRO A 78 2.24 2.49 3.15
CA PRO A 78 0.90 2.88 3.58
C PRO A 78 0.88 4.34 4.03
N PRO A 79 -0.27 5.04 3.88
CA PRO A 79 -0.42 6.42 4.33
C PRO A 79 -0.19 6.53 5.85
N GLU A 80 0.23 7.70 6.32
CA GLU A 80 0.72 7.87 7.69
C GLU A 80 -0.28 7.47 8.77
N ASN A 81 -1.58 7.66 8.51
CA ASN A 81 -2.66 7.29 9.41
C ASN A 81 -2.95 5.77 9.45
N ALA A 82 -2.47 5.03 8.45
CA ALA A 82 -2.54 3.58 8.38
C ALA A 82 -1.23 2.90 8.83
N HIS A 83 -0.28 3.67 9.38
CA HIS A 83 0.93 3.11 9.99
C HIS A 83 0.60 2.28 11.24
N CYS A 84 0.30 1.01 11.02
CA CYS A 84 0.57 0.00 12.04
C CYS A 84 2.10 -0.16 12.07
N ALA A 85 2.79 0.68 12.85
CA ALA A 85 4.27 0.66 12.96
C ALA A 85 4.80 -0.62 13.61
N GLU A 86 3.88 -1.43 14.16
CA GLU A 86 4.13 -2.66 14.88
C GLU A 86 3.20 -3.74 14.34
N GLY A 87 3.74 -4.92 14.10
CA GLY A 87 2.99 -5.99 13.46
C GLY A 87 3.89 -7.14 13.08
N SER A 88 3.43 -8.37 13.30
CA SER A 88 4.16 -9.57 12.91
C SER A 88 3.74 -10.10 11.54
N TYR A 89 2.83 -9.43 10.83
CA TYR A 89 2.46 -9.77 9.45
C TYR A 89 3.01 -8.72 8.49
N VAL A 90 3.49 -9.19 7.34
CA VAL A 90 3.78 -8.34 6.19
C VAL A 90 2.66 -8.54 5.20
N TYR A 91 2.13 -7.45 4.66
CA TYR A 91 1.16 -7.49 3.58
C TYR A 91 1.66 -6.70 2.37
N ALA A 92 1.25 -7.14 1.19
CA ALA A 92 1.48 -6.46 -0.06
C ALA A 92 0.18 -6.44 -0.86
N ILE A 93 -0.15 -5.30 -1.44
CA ILE A 93 -1.30 -5.14 -2.34
C ILE A 93 -0.88 -4.29 -3.53
N ARG A 94 -1.31 -4.71 -4.71
CA ARG A 94 -1.15 -3.91 -5.91
C ARG A 94 -2.25 -2.87 -5.96
N LEU A 95 -1.86 -1.60 -5.89
CA LEU A 95 -2.80 -0.51 -6.14
C LEU A 95 -2.91 -0.34 -7.65
N THR A 96 -4.09 -0.60 -8.20
CA THR A 96 -4.40 -0.05 -9.51
C THR A 96 -4.46 1.44 -9.30
N ALA A 97 -3.64 2.21 -10.01
CA ALA A 97 -3.86 3.65 -10.09
C ALA A 97 -5.31 3.83 -10.53
N THR A 98 -6.19 4.14 -9.59
CA THR A 98 -7.55 4.54 -9.89
C THR A 98 -7.36 5.81 -10.69
N GLY A 99 -7.45 5.69 -12.01
CA GLY A 99 -7.53 6.81 -12.92
C GLY A 99 -8.85 7.52 -12.66
N GLU A 100 -8.96 8.15 -11.51
CA GLU A 100 -10.01 9.10 -11.18
C GLU A 100 -9.45 10.02 -10.11
N THR A 101 -8.64 10.98 -10.58
CA THR A 101 -8.67 12.32 -10.02
C THR A 101 -10.14 12.77 -10.09
N LEU A 102 -10.90 12.48 -9.03
CA LEU A 102 -12.12 13.23 -8.76
C LEU A 102 -11.68 14.68 -8.67
N ASN A 103 -11.98 15.43 -9.73
CA ASN A 103 -11.92 16.87 -9.81
C ASN A 103 -12.83 17.45 -8.72
N SER A 104 -12.32 17.53 -7.49
CA SER A 104 -12.82 18.40 -6.45
C SER A 104 -11.86 19.58 -6.34
N GLY A 105 -11.91 20.43 -7.36
CA GLY A 105 -11.25 21.73 -7.44
C GLY A 105 -12.32 22.82 -7.46
N ASN A 106 -12.74 23.19 -6.26
CA ASN A 106 -13.59 24.32 -5.93
C ASN A 106 -13.04 25.65 -6.51
N ASP A 107 -13.66 26.20 -7.56
CA ASP A 107 -13.50 27.62 -7.92
C ASP A 107 -14.59 28.44 -7.20
N LEU A 108 -14.38 28.64 -5.90
CA LEU A 108 -14.92 29.80 -5.20
C LEU A 108 -13.92 30.93 -5.42
N THR A 109 -14.15 31.76 -6.43
CA THR A 109 -13.48 33.06 -6.57
C THR A 109 -14.44 34.18 -6.13
N PRO A 110 -14.00 35.11 -5.25
CA PRO A 110 -14.85 36.14 -4.67
C PRO A 110 -15.15 37.30 -5.64
N ALA A 111 -16.26 37.98 -5.36
CA ALA A 111 -16.78 39.23 -5.94
C ALA A 111 -15.87 40.04 -6.89
N LEU A 112 -16.39 40.33 -8.09
CA LEU A 112 -16.14 41.61 -8.75
C LEU A 112 -17.39 42.07 -9.54
N GLN A 113 -17.97 43.19 -9.09
CA GLN A 113 -18.90 43.99 -9.89
C GLN A 113 -18.17 44.54 -11.12
N VAL A 114 -18.80 44.47 -12.30
CA VAL A 114 -18.63 45.52 -13.31
C VAL A 114 -19.85 45.59 -14.24
N SER A 115 -20.25 46.82 -14.50
CA SER A 115 -21.48 47.29 -15.14
C SER A 115 -21.52 47.18 -16.68
N THR A 116 -22.74 47.38 -17.21
CA THR A 116 -23.12 48.06 -18.48
C THR A 116 -23.03 47.27 -19.80
N PRO A 117 -23.68 47.74 -20.90
CA PRO A 117 -24.42 49.00 -21.13
C PRO A 117 -25.93 48.98 -20.86
#